data_AF-A0A968TY16-F1
#
_entry.id   AF-A0A968TY16-F1
#
_cell.length_a   1.000
_cell.length_b   1.000
_cell.length_c   1.000
_cell.angle_alpha   90.00
_cell.angle_beta   90.00
_cell.angle_gamma   90.00
#
_symmetry.space_group_name_H-M   'P 1'
#
loop_
_entity.id
_entity.type
_entity.pdbx_description
1 polymer ?
#
loop_
_entity_poly.entity_id
_entity_poly.type
_entity_poly.pdbx_seq_one_letter_code
_entity_poly.pdbx_strand_id
1 'polypeptide(L)' 'GQVDRAVLWDFKTDHLAEDASALQRSSDHYRAQMQAYRKALMVMLNLPGERVRCHLVYLQKGLVLEVGEKQE' A
#
# COMPACT_ATOMS: atom_id res chain seq x y z
N GLY A 1 22.14 -13.00 -5.12
CA GLY A 1 22.07 -12.06 -3.98
C GLY A 1 20.83 -12.36 -3.17
N GLN A 2 20.90 -12.21 -1.84
CA GLN A 2 19.72 -12.37 -0.97
C GLN A 2 19.01 -11.02 -0.85
N VAL A 3 17.70 -11.00 -1.08
CA VAL A 3 16.88 -9.79 -0.88
C VAL A 3 16.64 -9.63 0.63
N ASP A 4 16.94 -8.45 1.19
CA ASP A 4 16.75 -8.20 2.63
C ASP A 4 15.41 -7.52 2.95
N ARG A 5 14.86 -6.73 2.01
CA ARG A 5 13.64 -5.93 2.14
C ARG A 5 12.93 -5.75 0.79
N ALA A 6 11.64 -5.43 0.83
CA ALA A 6 10.86 -5.07 -0.35
C ALA A 6 9.97 -3.84 -0.08
N VAL A 7 9.75 -3.03 -1.11
CA VAL A 7 8.82 -1.90 -1.07
C VAL A 7 7.89 -1.99 -2.27
N LEU A 8 6.60 -2.03 -2.02
CA LEU A 8 5.56 -2.05 -3.03
C LEU A 8 5.01 -0.65 -3.25
N TRP A 9 4.99 -0.21 -4.50
CA TRP A 9 4.41 1.04 -4.95
C TRP A 9 3.26 0.75 -5.91
N ASP A 10 2.08 1.31 -5.62
CA ASP A 10 0.88 1.12 -6.42
C ASP A 10 0.28 2.49 -6.76
N PHE A 11 0.16 2.77 -8.06
CA PHE A 11 -0.16 4.08 -8.59
C PHE A 11 -1.65 4.17 -8.92
N LYS A 12 -2.29 5.21 -8.39
CA LYS A 12 -3.73 5.45 -8.47
C LYS A 12 -4.01 6.71 -9.28
N THR A 13 -4.87 6.56 -10.27
CA THR A 13 -5.37 7.64 -11.14
C THR A 13 -6.68 8.23 -10.61
N ASP A 14 -7.17 7.74 -9.48
CA ASP A 14 -8.45 8.13 -8.90
C ASP A 14 -8.53 9.63 -8.62
N HIS A 15 -9.70 10.20 -8.90
CA HIS A 15 -10.04 11.54 -8.49
C HIS A 15 -10.60 11.49 -7.07
N LEU A 16 -9.78 11.91 -6.10
CA LEU A 16 -10.24 12.05 -4.71
C LEU A 16 -11.06 13.33 -4.56
N ALA A 17 -12.22 13.21 -3.92
CA ALA A 17 -12.99 14.36 -3.46
C ALA A 17 -12.14 15.25 -2.52
N GLU A 18 -12.53 16.52 -2.39
CA GLU A 18 -11.79 17.49 -1.57
C GLU A 18 -12.09 17.41 -0.07
N ASP A 19 -12.99 16.51 0.33
CA ASP A 19 -13.30 16.30 1.73
C ASP A 19 -12.18 15.58 2.49
N ALA A 20 -12.03 15.91 3.78
CA ALA A 20 -10.97 15.38 4.63
C ALA A 20 -10.96 13.85 4.76
N SER A 21 -12.08 13.18 4.46
CA SER A 21 -12.22 11.72 4.56
C SER A 21 -12.04 10.97 3.24
N ALA A 22 -11.87 11.66 2.11
CA ALA A 22 -11.72 11.05 0.79
C ALA A 22 -10.49 10.14 0.71
N LEU A 23 -9.36 10.61 1.26
CA LEU A 23 -8.11 9.85 1.29
C LEU A 23 -8.24 8.56 2.11
N GLN A 24 -8.89 8.64 3.28
CA GLN A 24 -9.10 7.49 4.15
C GLN A 24 -9.99 6.43 3.47
N ARG A 25 -11.12 6.85 2.89
CA ARG A 25 -12.01 5.92 2.16
C ARG A 25 -11.31 5.23 1.00
N SER A 26 -10.51 5.96 0.23
CA SER A 26 -9.75 5.39 -0.88
C SER A 26 -8.66 4.43 -0.39
N SER A 27 -7.95 4.79 0.68
CA SER A 27 -7.00 3.87 1.32
C SER A 27 -7.65 2.57 1.79
N ASP A 28 -8.86 2.65 2.36
CA ASP A 28 -9.57 1.46 2.86
C ASP A 28 -10.08 0.59 1.72
N HIS A 29 -10.49 1.21 0.60
CA HIS A 29 -10.86 0.50 -0.63
C HIS A 29 -9.71 -0.38 -1.14
N TYR A 30 -8.48 0.14 -1.17
CA TYR A 30 -7.31 -0.62 -1.66
C TYR A 30 -6.63 -1.49 -0.61
N ARG A 31 -7.02 -1.40 0.67
CA ARG A 31 -6.31 -2.08 1.77
C ARG A 31 -6.20 -3.60 1.56
N ALA A 32 -7.29 -4.25 1.19
CA ALA A 32 -7.31 -5.71 0.98
C ALA A 32 -6.40 -6.14 -0.18
N GLN A 33 -6.39 -5.35 -1.28
CA GLN A 33 -5.51 -5.58 -2.41
C GLN A 33 -4.04 -5.45 -2.00
N MET A 34 -3.68 -4.38 -1.29
CA MET A 34 -2.30 -4.15 -0.83
C MET A 34 -1.83 -5.25 0.12
N GLN A 35 -2.70 -5.75 1.00
CA GLN A 35 -2.39 -6.89 1.87
C GLN A 35 -2.15 -8.18 1.07
N ALA A 36 -2.92 -8.44 0.02
CA ALA A 36 -2.71 -9.60 -0.84
C ALA A 36 -1.35 -9.52 -1.54
N TYR A 37 -0.99 -8.35 -2.08
CA TYR A 37 0.32 -8.16 -2.72
C TYR A 37 1.48 -8.26 -1.73
N ARG A 38 1.33 -7.71 -0.52
CA ARG A 38 2.32 -7.85 0.56
C ARG A 38 2.57 -9.33 0.88
N LYS A 39 1.50 -10.12 1.06
CA LYS A 39 1.58 -11.56 1.31
C LYS A 39 2.27 -12.31 0.16
N ALA A 40 1.96 -11.96 -1.09
CA ALA A 40 2.61 -12.55 -2.24
C ALA A 40 4.12 -12.28 -2.23
N LEU A 41 4.56 -11.04 -1.97
CA LEU A 41 5.99 -10.69 -1.88
C LEU A 41 6.69 -11.39 -0.72
N MET A 42 6.05 -11.51 0.44
CA MET A 42 6.59 -12.25 1.58
C MET A 42 6.93 -13.69 1.20
N VAL A 43 6.02 -14.38 0.50
CA VAL A 43 6.23 -15.76 0.05
C VAL A 43 7.29 -15.84 -1.05
N MET A 44 7.21 -15.00 -2.08
CA MET A 44 8.11 -15.03 -3.23
C MET A 44 9.57 -14.73 -2.85
N LEU A 45 9.78 -13.84 -1.88
CA LEU A 45 11.11 -13.36 -1.49
C LEU A 45 11.58 -13.96 -0.16
N ASN A 46 10.79 -14.83 0.46
CA ASN A 46 11.04 -15.37 1.81
C ASN A 46 11.33 -14.25 2.83
N LEU A 47 10.48 -13.21 2.85
CA LEU A 47 10.61 -12.06 3.73
C LEU A 47 9.54 -12.09 4.82
N PRO A 48 9.89 -11.75 6.08
CA PRO A 48 8.90 -11.56 7.12
C PRO A 48 8.13 -10.25 6.86
N GLY A 49 6.89 -10.18 7.36
CA GLY A 49 5.94 -9.14 7.00
C GLY A 49 6.47 -7.74 7.25
N GLU A 50 7.13 -7.49 8.37
CA GLU A 50 7.73 -6.21 8.77
C GLU A 50 8.81 -5.69 7.80
N ARG A 51 9.32 -6.54 6.90
CA ARG A 51 10.30 -6.15 5.86
C ARG A 51 9.69 -5.84 4.51
N VAL A 52 8.36 -5.85 4.40
CA VAL A 52 7.63 -5.45 3.19
C VAL A 52 6.79 -4.21 3.50
N ARG A 53 7.14 -3.07 2.90
CA ARG A 53 6.34 -1.82 2.99
C ARG A 53 5.47 -1.65 1.76
N CYS A 54 4.36 -0.92 1.91
CA CYS A 54 3.32 -0.80 0.90
C CYS A 54 2.86 0.66 0.82
N HIS A 55 2.94 1.26 -0.38
CA HIS A 55 2.58 2.65 -0.61
C HIS A 55 1.55 2.77 -1.74
N LEU A 56 0.50 3.54 -1.49
CA LEU A 56 -0.42 4.04 -2.52
C LEU A 56 0.04 5.44 -2.96
N VAL A 57 0.13 5.66 -4.26
CA VAL A 57 0.50 6.96 -4.85
C VAL A 57 -0.67 7.53 -5.63
N TYR A 58 -1.24 8.62 -5.16
CA TYR A 58 -2.35 9.32 -5.82
C TYR A 58 -1.83 10.42 -6.73
N LEU A 59 -1.81 10.14 -8.04
CA LEU A 59 -1.14 11.00 -9.03
C LEU A 59 -1.76 12.39 -9.14
N GLN A 60 -3.10 12.48 -9.10
CA GLN A 60 -3.83 13.75 -9.25
C GLN A 60 -3.64 14.72 -8.09
N LYS A 61 -3.36 14.22 -6.88
CA LYS A 61 -3.15 15.03 -5.67
C LYS A 61 -1.66 15.11 -5.27
N GLY A 62 -0.78 14.35 -5.91
CA GLY A 62 0.63 14.24 -5.53
C GLY A 62 0.84 13.66 -4.13
N LEU A 63 -0.05 12.78 -3.67
CA LEU A 63 -0.04 12.23 -2.31
C LEU A 63 0.50 10.79 -2.29
N VAL A 64 1.28 10.47 -1.26
CA VAL A 64 1.74 9.11 -0.97
C VAL A 64 1.23 8.71 0.40
N LEU A 65 0.61 7.53 0.48
CA LEU A 65 0.09 6.98 1.73
C LEU A 65 0.70 5.59 1.97
N GLU A 66 1.32 5.38 3.13
CA GLU A 66 1.72 4.04 3.56
C GLU A 66 0.51 3.26 4.08
N VAL A 67 0.33 2.04 3.57
CA VAL A 67 -0.79 1.16 3.92
C VAL A 67 -0.27 0.02 4.77
N GLY A 68 -0.58 0.08 6.07
CA GLY A 68 -0.31 -0.98 7.02
C GLY A 68 -1.43 -2.03 7.13
N GLU A 69 -1.18 -3.04 7.97
CA GLU A 69 -2.24 -3.91 8.49
C GLU A 69 -3.20 -3.09 9.36
N LYS A 70 -4.46 -3.51 9.44
CA LYS A 70 -5.45 -2.85 10.30
C LYS A 70 -5.05 -3.16 11.75
N GLN A 71 -4.89 -2.15 12.61
CA GLN A 71 -4.86 -2.39 14.05
C GLN A 71 -6.31 -2.78 14.44
N GLU A 72 -6.47 -3.99 14.97
CA GLU A 72 -7.74 -4.46 15.55
C GLU A 72 -8.12 -3.68 16.81
#